data_AF-O27522-F1
#
_entry.id   AF-O27522-F1
#
_cell.length_a   1.000
_cell.length_b   1.000
_cell.length_c   1.000
_cell.angle_alpha   90.00
_cell.angle_beta   90.00
_cell.angle_gamma   90.00
#
_symmetry.space_group_name_H-M   'P 1'
#
loop_
_entity.id
_entity.type
_entity.pdbx_description
1 polymer ?
#
loop_
_entity_poly.entity_id
_entity_poly.type
_entity_poly.pdbx_seq_one_letter_code
_entity_poly.pdbx_strand_id
1 'polypeptide(L)'
;MIRIDPHIHSVYSGDARGTPREILRRASAVGLDAVAVADHNTMKGSIIALKESRGMGITVVPAMELSTSAGHIVALGIQEEISRGLTPVETLDEIHDQDGVAIIPHPFVRYRQGLFVNERNIRVDGIETLTPGTSWATRTGGPGSLQGKEAYQR
;
A
#
# COMPACT_ATOMS: atom_id res chain seq x y z
N MET A 1 10.43 -5.67 -17.63
CA MET A 1 10.38 -5.57 -16.15
C MET A 1 9.22 -4.66 -15.82
N ILE A 2 8.34 -5.04 -14.89
CA ILE A 2 7.18 -4.24 -14.46
C ILE A 2 7.61 -3.34 -13.31
N ARG A 3 7.24 -2.06 -13.35
CA ARG A 3 7.47 -1.05 -12.31
C ARG A 3 6.16 -0.79 -11.57
N ILE A 4 6.10 -1.15 -10.29
CA ILE A 4 4.89 -1.06 -9.47
C ILE A 4 5.18 -0.33 -8.17
N ASP A 5 4.20 0.46 -7.72
CA ASP A 5 4.09 0.91 -6.33
C ASP A 5 2.92 0.16 -5.67
N PRO A 6 3.20 -0.86 -4.82
CA PRO A 6 2.18 -1.76 -4.29
C PRO A 6 1.49 -1.23 -3.03
N HIS A 7 1.80 -0.02 -2.55
CA HIS A 7 1.22 0.49 -1.31
C HIS A 7 1.11 2.01 -1.32
N ILE A 8 -0.04 2.53 -1.78
CA ILE A 8 -0.33 3.96 -1.82
C ILE A 8 -1.64 4.25 -1.08
N HIS A 9 -1.63 5.28 -0.24
CA HIS A 9 -2.84 5.81 0.40
C HIS A 9 -3.41 6.98 -0.39
N SER A 10 -4.74 7.09 -0.38
CA SER A 10 -5.51 8.17 -0.99
C SER A 10 -6.25 8.99 0.06
N VAL A 11 -7.04 9.98 -0.37
CA VAL A 11 -7.95 10.74 0.51
C VAL A 11 -8.90 9.87 1.34
N TYR A 12 -9.10 8.60 0.99
CA TYR A 12 -10.04 7.71 1.68
C TYR A 12 -9.44 7.00 2.91
N SER A 13 -8.11 6.99 3.08
CA SER A 13 -7.46 6.45 4.28
C SER A 13 -7.46 7.42 5.47
N GLY A 14 -7.60 8.73 5.21
CA GLY A 14 -7.53 9.80 6.21
C GLY A 14 -6.12 10.29 6.57
N ASP A 15 -5.07 9.58 6.14
CA ASP A 15 -3.66 9.96 6.36
C ASP A 15 -2.96 10.46 5.07
N ALA A 16 -3.64 10.42 3.93
CA ALA A 16 -3.20 10.96 2.66
C ALA A 16 -4.18 11.99 2.07
N ARG A 17 -3.69 12.81 1.13
CA ARG A 17 -4.45 13.91 0.49
C ARG A 17 -4.67 13.74 -1.00
N GLY A 18 -4.01 12.78 -1.65
CA GLY A 18 -4.12 12.56 -3.08
C GLY A 18 -5.40 11.83 -3.45
N THR A 19 -6.14 12.33 -4.43
CA THR A 19 -7.27 11.60 -5.01
C THR A 19 -6.76 10.41 -5.84
N PRO A 20 -7.56 9.34 -6.03
CA PRO A 20 -7.21 8.24 -6.93
C PRO A 20 -6.74 8.71 -8.31
N ARG A 21 -7.42 9.69 -8.91
CA ARG A 21 -7.04 10.27 -10.19
C ARG A 21 -5.65 10.91 -10.20
N GLU A 22 -5.32 11.66 -9.15
CA GLU A 22 -4.02 12.32 -9.02
C GLU A 22 -2.90 11.30 -8.83
N ILE A 23 -3.15 10.25 -8.05
CA ILE A 23 -2.24 9.12 -7.88
C ILE A 23 -1.93 8.49 -9.24
N LEU A 24 -2.96 8.15 -10.02
CA LEU A 24 -2.81 7.53 -11.35
C LEU A 24 -2.04 8.43 -12.33
N ARG A 25 -2.36 9.73 -12.37
CA ARG A 25 -1.65 10.70 -13.21
C ARG A 25 -0.18 10.79 -12.83
N ARG A 26 0.12 10.86 -11.53
CA ARG A 26 1.50 10.94 -11.05
C ARG A 26 2.28 9.66 -11.36
N ALA A 27 1.67 8.51 -11.10
CA ALA A 27 2.26 7.20 -11.37
C ALA A 27 2.61 7.02 -12.86
N SER A 28 1.69 7.38 -13.76
CA SER A 28 1.94 7.39 -15.20
C SER A 28 3.09 8.36 -15.57
N ALA A 29 3.11 9.56 -15.00
CA ALA A 29 4.15 10.56 -15.28
C ALA A 29 5.56 10.15 -14.83
N VAL A 30 5.69 9.29 -13.81
CA VAL A 30 6.99 8.75 -13.35
C VAL A 30 7.31 7.38 -13.94
N GLY A 31 6.51 6.91 -14.90
CA GLY A 31 6.73 5.66 -15.62
C GLY A 31 6.50 4.42 -14.77
N LEU A 32 5.48 4.40 -13.91
CA LEU A 32 4.98 3.17 -13.30
C LEU A 32 4.02 2.46 -14.27
N ASP A 33 4.14 1.14 -14.33
CA ASP A 33 3.25 0.26 -15.09
C ASP A 33 1.99 -0.11 -14.27
N ALA A 34 2.11 -0.13 -12.95
CA ALA A 34 1.03 -0.49 -12.04
C ALA A 34 1.08 0.24 -10.69
N VAL A 35 -0.08 0.35 -10.04
CA VAL A 35 -0.24 0.83 -8.66
C VAL A 35 -1.25 0.00 -7.88
N ALA A 36 -1.13 0.00 -6.57
CA ALA A 36 -2.16 -0.46 -5.65
C ALA A 36 -2.53 0.67 -4.67
N VAL A 37 -3.80 1.07 -4.67
CA VAL A 37 -4.32 2.06 -3.72
C VAL A 37 -4.86 1.29 -2.52
N ALA A 38 -4.06 1.16 -1.48
CA ALA A 38 -4.33 0.36 -0.30
C ALA A 38 -4.73 1.26 0.87
N ASP A 39 -5.95 1.83 0.82
CA ASP A 39 -6.43 2.68 1.91
C ASP A 39 -6.69 1.88 3.19
N HIS A 40 -6.54 2.54 4.34
CA HIS A 40 -6.84 1.94 5.65
C HIS A 40 -8.29 1.48 5.76
N ASN A 41 -8.47 0.17 5.94
CA ASN A 41 -9.76 -0.46 6.23
C ASN A 41 -10.88 -0.10 5.23
N THR A 42 -10.55 0.24 3.98
CA THR A 42 -11.53 0.39 2.91
C THR A 42 -10.90 0.15 1.54
N MET A 43 -11.67 -0.38 0.60
CA MET A 43 -11.31 -0.48 -0.83
C MET A 43 -11.82 0.70 -1.65
N LYS A 44 -12.42 1.72 -1.04
CA LYS A 44 -13.08 2.82 -1.77
C LYS A 44 -12.15 3.53 -2.75
N GLY A 45 -10.94 3.91 -2.34
CA GLY A 45 -9.97 4.52 -3.24
C GLY A 45 -9.49 3.56 -4.32
N SER A 46 -9.26 2.30 -3.97
CA SER A 46 -8.91 1.23 -4.92
C SER A 46 -9.97 1.06 -6.03
N ILE A 47 -11.24 0.96 -5.67
CA ILE A 47 -12.36 0.78 -6.61
C ILE A 47 -12.49 1.99 -7.53
N ILE A 48 -12.30 3.21 -7.00
CA ILE A 48 -12.32 4.44 -7.81
C ILE A 48 -11.11 4.47 -8.75
N ALA A 49 -9.92 4.16 -8.26
CA ALA A 49 -8.71 4.08 -9.08
C ALA A 49 -8.88 3.10 -10.24
N LEU A 50 -9.45 1.91 -9.98
CA LEU A 50 -9.71 0.90 -11.01
C LEU A 50 -10.67 1.40 -12.10
N LYS A 51 -11.68 2.20 -11.73
CA LYS A 51 -12.61 2.80 -12.70
C LYS A 51 -11.93 3.91 -13.51
N GLU A 52 -11.13 4.74 -12.86
CA GLU A 52 -10.50 5.91 -13.48
C GLU A 52 -9.26 5.56 -14.31
N SER A 53 -8.60 4.44 -14.06
CA SER A 53 -7.41 4.00 -14.82
C SER A 53 -7.72 3.54 -16.25
N ARG A 54 -9.00 3.35 -16.59
CA ARG A 54 -9.44 2.95 -17.93
C ARG A 54 -8.92 3.93 -18.98
N GLY A 55 -8.09 3.42 -19.89
CA GLY A 55 -7.48 4.21 -20.97
C GLY A 55 -6.26 5.05 -20.57
N MET A 56 -5.78 4.96 -19.32
CA MET A 56 -4.60 5.69 -18.85
C MET A 56 -3.27 4.93 -19.08
N GLY A 57 -3.33 3.68 -19.54
CA GLY A 57 -2.13 2.86 -19.75
C GLY A 57 -1.40 2.43 -18.46
N ILE A 58 -2.07 2.55 -17.31
CA ILE A 58 -1.58 2.11 -16.01
C ILE A 58 -2.53 1.06 -15.43
N THR A 59 -1.96 -0.02 -14.88
CA THR A 59 -2.73 -1.09 -14.24
C THR A 59 -3.00 -0.73 -12.78
N VAL A 60 -4.23 -0.99 -12.30
CA VAL A 60 -4.57 -0.86 -10.88
C VAL A 60 -4.82 -2.24 -10.33
N VAL A 61 -4.06 -2.60 -9.30
CA VAL A 61 -4.30 -3.82 -8.52
C VAL A 61 -5.25 -3.48 -7.38
N PRO A 62 -6.40 -4.18 -7.25
CA PRO A 62 -7.29 -4.00 -6.12
C PRO A 62 -6.54 -4.19 -4.79
N ALA A 63 -6.73 -3.28 -3.83
CA ALA A 63 -5.99 -3.37 -2.58
C ALA A 63 -6.69 -2.70 -1.39
N MET A 64 -6.22 -3.05 -0.20
CA MET A 64 -6.64 -2.51 1.09
C MET A 64 -5.53 -2.73 2.13
N GLU A 65 -5.28 -1.74 2.99
CA GLU A 65 -4.44 -1.95 4.18
C GLU A 65 -5.33 -2.20 5.39
N LEU A 66 -5.24 -3.40 5.96
CA LEU A 66 -6.08 -3.87 7.05
C LEU A 66 -5.41 -3.61 8.39
N SER A 67 -6.15 -2.97 9.31
CA SER A 67 -5.77 -2.93 10.72
C SER A 67 -6.24 -4.21 11.41
N THR A 68 -5.30 -5.09 11.72
CA THR A 68 -5.52 -6.33 12.48
C THR A 68 -5.40 -6.07 13.98
N SER A 69 -5.64 -7.08 14.80
CA SER A 69 -5.44 -7.01 16.26
C SER A 69 -3.97 -6.82 16.68
N ALA A 70 -2.99 -7.05 15.80
CA ALA A 70 -1.56 -7.01 16.14
C ALA A 70 -0.69 -6.12 15.22
N GLY A 71 -1.31 -5.42 14.27
CA GLY A 71 -0.62 -4.55 13.31
C GLY A 71 -1.32 -4.52 11.96
N HIS A 72 -0.64 -4.03 10.93
CA HIS A 72 -1.21 -3.92 9.59
C HIS A 72 -0.83 -5.08 8.67
N ILE A 73 -1.72 -5.38 7.72
CA ILE A 73 -1.47 -6.28 6.59
C ILE A 73 -2.03 -5.61 5.33
N VAL A 74 -1.24 -5.54 4.26
CA VAL A 74 -1.72 -5.12 2.94
C VAL A 74 -2.24 -6.34 2.21
N ALA A 75 -3.49 -6.26 1.78
CA ALA A 75 -4.12 -7.22 0.91
C ALA A 75 -4.09 -6.68 -0.53
N LEU A 76 -3.49 -7.46 -1.45
CA LEU A 76 -3.52 -7.18 -2.88
C LEU A 76 -4.40 -8.20 -3.61
N GLY A 77 -5.08 -7.77 -4.66
CA GLY A 77 -5.88 -8.63 -5.53
C GLY A 77 -7.25 -9.03 -4.98
N ILE A 78 -7.61 -8.64 -3.77
CA ILE A 78 -8.92 -8.94 -3.15
C ILE A 78 -10.08 -8.29 -3.91
N GLN A 79 -11.28 -8.85 -3.79
CA GLN A 79 -12.48 -8.39 -4.50
C GLN A 79 -13.52 -7.74 -3.57
N GLU A 80 -13.52 -8.12 -2.30
CA GLU A 80 -14.41 -7.60 -1.27
C GLU A 80 -13.63 -7.08 -0.05
N GLU A 81 -14.21 -6.10 0.65
CA GLU A 81 -13.59 -5.55 1.86
C GLU A 81 -13.56 -6.61 2.98
N ILE A 82 -12.40 -6.77 3.60
CA ILE A 82 -12.23 -7.67 4.74
C ILE A 82 -12.47 -6.89 6.04
N SER A 83 -13.13 -7.51 7.02
CA SER A 83 -13.46 -6.83 8.28
C SER A 83 -12.20 -6.43 9.06
N ARG A 84 -12.19 -5.22 9.62
CA ARG A 84 -11.11 -4.75 10.48
C ARG A 84 -11.08 -5.46 11.84
N GLY A 85 -9.92 -5.50 12.48
CA GLY A 85 -9.75 -5.96 13.86
C GLY A 85 -9.68 -7.48 14.04
N LEU A 86 -9.72 -8.24 12.94
CA LEU A 86 -9.43 -9.67 12.94
C LEU A 86 -8.01 -9.94 13.47
N THR A 87 -7.77 -11.15 13.94
CA THR A 87 -6.40 -11.58 14.20
C THR A 87 -5.59 -11.62 12.91
N PRO A 88 -4.26 -11.53 12.97
CA PRO A 88 -3.42 -11.65 11.79
C PRO A 88 -3.66 -12.94 11.00
N VAL A 89 -3.88 -14.07 11.69
CA VAL A 89 -4.16 -15.35 11.05
C VAL A 89 -5.50 -15.34 10.31
N GLU A 90 -6.58 -14.90 10.98
CA GLU A 90 -7.89 -14.77 10.34
C GLU A 90 -7.85 -13.79 9.16
N THR A 91 -7.10 -12.69 9.30
CA THR A 91 -6.92 -11.73 8.20
C THR A 91 -6.25 -12.37 7.00
N LEU A 92 -5.25 -13.23 7.20
CA LEU A 92 -4.58 -13.94 6.10
C LEU A 92 -5.49 -14.96 5.44
N ASP A 93 -6.25 -15.71 6.22
CA ASP A 93 -7.21 -16.67 5.69
C ASP A 93 -8.26 -15.95 4.81
N GLU A 94 -8.80 -14.82 5.26
CA GLU A 94 -9.74 -14.00 4.47
C GLU A 94 -9.11 -13.42 3.18
N ILE A 95 -7.81 -13.08 3.20
CA ILE A 95 -7.10 -12.63 1.99
C ILE A 95 -6.93 -13.80 1.02
N HIS A 96 -6.49 -14.96 1.50
CA HIS A 96 -6.22 -16.14 0.69
C HIS A 96 -7.48 -16.80 0.14
N ASP A 97 -8.60 -16.74 0.88
CA ASP A 97 -9.92 -17.21 0.40
C ASP A 97 -10.43 -16.40 -0.81
N GLN A 98 -9.88 -15.20 -1.03
CA GLN A 98 -10.12 -14.36 -2.20
C GLN A 98 -9.02 -14.45 -3.28
N ASP A 99 -8.14 -15.46 -3.20
CA ASP A 99 -6.92 -15.60 -4.03
C ASP A 99 -6.00 -14.36 -3.97
N GLY A 100 -6.10 -13.59 -2.88
CA GLY A 100 -5.31 -12.38 -2.64
C GLY A 100 -3.89 -12.68 -2.19
N VAL A 101 -3.04 -11.66 -2.27
CA VAL A 101 -1.65 -11.70 -1.79
C VAL A 101 -1.54 -10.87 -0.53
N ALA A 102 -1.00 -11.47 0.54
CA ALA A 102 -0.83 -10.81 1.83
C ALA A 102 0.62 -10.33 2.02
N ILE A 103 0.79 -9.03 2.20
CA ILE A 103 2.09 -8.38 2.41
C ILE A 103 2.11 -7.76 3.80
N ILE A 104 3.19 -7.98 4.56
CA ILE A 104 3.43 -7.25 5.80
C ILE A 104 4.01 -5.87 5.47
N PRO A 105 3.26 -4.78 5.68
CA PRO A 105 3.76 -3.45 5.42
C PRO A 105 4.61 -2.95 6.58
N HIS A 106 5.56 -2.06 6.26
CA HIS A 106 6.36 -1.29 7.22
C HIS A 106 6.73 -2.01 8.53
N PRO A 107 7.29 -3.23 8.48
CA PRO A 107 7.45 -4.13 9.64
C PRO A 107 8.31 -3.54 10.77
N PHE A 108 9.19 -2.59 10.45
CA PHE A 108 10.11 -1.97 11.42
C PHE A 108 9.66 -0.58 11.89
N VAL A 109 8.50 -0.09 11.44
CA VAL A 109 7.99 1.25 11.78
C VAL A 109 6.98 1.14 12.92
N ARG A 110 7.48 1.13 14.17
CA ARG A 110 6.67 0.98 15.40
C ARG A 110 5.51 1.97 15.53
N TYR A 111 5.59 3.18 14.97
CA TYR A 111 4.52 4.17 15.06
C TYR A 111 3.39 3.98 14.02
N ARG A 112 3.61 3.15 12.99
CA ARG A 112 2.62 2.82 11.94
C ARG A 112 1.97 1.45 12.15
N GLN A 113 2.08 0.89 13.34
CA GLN A 113 1.54 -0.43 13.69
C GLN A 113 2.08 -1.56 12.80
N GLY A 114 3.39 -1.58 12.55
CA GLY A 114 4.03 -2.74 11.91
C GLY A 114 3.64 -4.04 12.64
N LEU A 115 3.43 -5.11 11.89
CA LEU A 115 2.98 -6.39 12.45
C LEU A 115 4.07 -7.02 13.32
N PHE A 116 3.90 -7.00 14.64
CA PHE A 116 4.79 -7.68 15.60
C PHE A 116 4.12 -8.95 16.13
N VAL A 117 4.00 -9.96 15.28
CA VAL A 117 3.54 -11.29 15.67
C VAL A 117 4.73 -12.20 15.95
N ASN A 118 4.69 -12.93 17.07
CA ASN A 118 5.62 -14.01 17.38
C ASN A 118 4.96 -15.35 17.04
N GLU A 119 4.55 -15.52 15.78
CA GLU A 119 3.94 -16.75 15.28
C GLU A 119 4.85 -17.42 14.27
N ARG A 120 5.19 -18.69 14.54
CA ARG A 120 6.13 -19.47 13.70
C ARG A 120 5.53 -19.93 12.37
N ASN A 121 4.21 -19.81 12.18
CA ASN A 121 3.46 -20.38 11.06
C ASN A 121 2.55 -19.36 10.36
N ILE A 122 2.93 -18.08 10.33
CA ILE A 122 2.14 -17.08 9.62
C ILE A 122 2.38 -17.21 8.10
N ARG A 123 1.31 -17.46 7.33
CA ARG A 123 1.38 -17.62 5.87
C ARG A 123 1.31 -16.26 5.18
N VAL A 124 2.38 -15.49 5.27
CA VAL A 124 2.51 -14.24 4.51
C VAL A 124 3.22 -14.50 3.19
N ASP A 125 2.84 -13.76 2.15
CA ASP A 125 3.40 -13.91 0.81
C ASP A 125 4.57 -12.93 0.57
N GLY A 126 4.61 -11.84 1.32
CA GLY A 126 5.64 -10.82 1.19
C GLY A 126 5.81 -9.96 2.44
N ILE A 127 6.92 -9.22 2.43
CA ILE A 127 7.24 -8.22 3.44
C ILE A 127 7.82 -6.98 2.76
N GLU A 128 7.35 -5.80 3.17
CA GLU A 128 7.93 -4.55 2.68
C GLU A 128 9.34 -4.35 3.24
N THR A 129 10.28 -4.14 2.32
CA THR A 129 11.67 -3.84 2.65
C THR A 129 12.05 -2.38 2.38
N LEU A 130 11.23 -1.67 1.60
CA LEU A 130 11.42 -0.27 1.24
C LEU A 130 10.12 0.52 1.52
N THR A 131 10.09 1.21 2.64
CA THR A 131 9.00 2.13 3.00
C THR A 131 9.57 3.52 3.33
N PRO A 132 8.89 4.63 2.98
CA PRO A 132 9.22 5.96 3.52
C PRO A 132 9.17 5.94 5.05
N GLY A 133 10.34 6.04 5.70
CA GLY A 133 10.48 6.00 7.17
C GLY A 133 11.39 4.89 7.70
N THR A 134 11.69 3.87 6.91
CA THR A 134 12.82 2.97 7.17
C THR A 134 14.13 3.65 6.79
N SER A 135 15.09 3.69 7.71
CA SER A 135 16.36 4.47 7.63
C SER A 135 17.30 4.13 6.46
N TRP A 136 16.95 3.15 5.64
CA TRP A 136 17.68 2.78 4.42
C TRP A 136 17.41 3.75 3.26
N ALA A 137 16.18 4.25 3.11
CA ALA A 137 15.79 5.17 2.04
C ALA A 137 16.53 6.53 2.12
N THR A 138 17.13 6.85 3.28
CA THR A 138 17.90 8.09 3.49
C THR A 138 19.42 7.90 3.41
N ARG A 139 19.94 6.67 3.28
CA ARG A 139 21.40 6.41 3.30
C ARG A 139 22.02 6.04 1.96
N THR A 140 21.28 5.45 1.04
CA THR A 140 21.82 5.18 -0.30
C THR A 140 21.40 6.34 -1.20
N GLY A 141 22.29 7.30 -1.38
CA GLY A 141 22.17 8.32 -2.41
C GLY A 141 22.02 7.64 -3.78
N GLY A 142 20.77 7.47 -4.22
CA GLY A 142 20.46 7.10 -5.58
C GLY A 142 20.76 8.28 -6.50
N PRO A 143 21.29 8.06 -7.72
CA PRO A 143 21.63 9.13 -8.64
C PRO A 143 20.32 9.79 -9.10
N GLY A 144 19.99 10.94 -8.51
CA GLY A 144 18.76 11.68 -8.77
C GLY A 144 18.35 12.68 -7.70
N SER A 145 19.09 12.81 -6.59
CA SER A 145 18.84 13.86 -5.59
C SER A 145 19.32 15.23 -6.08
N LEU A 146 18.52 15.90 -6.90
CA LEU A 146 18.62 17.33 -7.11
C LEU A 146 17.36 18.01 -6.54
N GLN A 147 17.59 18.67 -5.40
CA GLN A 147 17.04 19.95 -4.98
C GLN A 147 15.54 20.21 -5.14
N GLY A 148 14.87 20.32 -3.98
CA GLY A 148 13.53 20.88 -3.86
C GLY A 148 13.14 21.07 -2.39
N LYS A 149 14.03 21.67 -1.59
CA LYS A 149 13.59 22.35 -0.36
C LYS A 149 12.97 23.68 -0.81
N GLU A 150 11.85 24.04 -0.19
CA GLU A 150 11.04 25.26 -0.39
C GLU A 150 9.91 25.13 -1.41
N ALA A 151 8.68 24.92 -0.89
CA ALA A 151 7.51 25.78 -1.14
C ALA A 151 6.21 25.06 -0.76
N TYR A 152 5.84 25.07 0.52
CA TYR A 152 4.41 25.14 0.91
C TYR A 152 4.26 25.56 2.39
N GLN A 153 4.55 26.82 2.66
CA GLN A 153 3.92 27.55 3.75
C GLN A 153 3.34 28.83 3.15
N ARG A 154 2.06 28.79 2.77
CA ARG A 154 1.06 29.86 2.91
C ARG A 154 -0.33 29.22 2.91
#